data_AF-A0A348TS17-F1
#
_entry.id   AF-A0A348TS17-F1
#
_cell.length_a   1.000
_cell.length_b   1.000
_cell.length_c   1.000
_cell.angle_alpha   90.00
_cell.angle_beta   90.00
_cell.angle_gamma   90.00
#
_symmetry.space_group_name_H-M   'P 1'
#
loop_
_entity.id
_entity.type
_entity.pdbx_description
1 polymer ?
#
loop_
_entity_poly.entity_id
_entity_poly.type
_entity_poly.pdbx_seq_one_letter_code
_entity_poly.pdbx_strand_id
1 'polypeptide(L)'
;MQSKGQSADCATDHIHNNLMQTDSVYRKQIHLLESQVEDNIQKHTNITLRSTLYTIPVVVHVIHLGEPIGTGSNISDVQIQQAIAGLNNRFRNINGLGADIEMEFCLASADPNGNSTNGINRINGASVPNYLAEGIKPTGNTCSAAVETAIKDLSRWPVS
;
A
#
# COMPACT_ATOMS: atom_id res chain seq x y z
N MET A 1 -3.60 -30.20 -5.26
CA MET A 1 -4.18 -28.99 -5.89
C MET A 1 -3.21 -27.84 -5.66
N GLN A 2 -2.35 -27.57 -6.64
CA GLN A 2 -1.39 -26.46 -6.54
C GLN A 2 -2.17 -25.16 -6.75
N SER A 3 -2.20 -24.31 -5.72
CA SER A 3 -2.61 -22.92 -5.85
C SER A 3 -1.64 -22.27 -6.83
N LYS A 4 -2.11 -21.98 -8.05
CA LYS A 4 -1.44 -21.04 -8.94
C LYS A 4 -1.60 -19.67 -8.29
N GLY A 5 -0.65 -19.29 -7.43
CA GLY A 5 -0.43 -17.89 -7.11
C GLY A 5 -0.25 -17.16 -8.42
N GLN A 6 -0.98 -16.07 -8.63
CA GLN A 6 -0.78 -15.26 -9.82
C GLN A 6 0.71 -14.89 -9.89
N SER A 7 1.37 -15.19 -11.01
CA SER A 7 2.66 -14.57 -11.34
C SER A 7 2.36 -13.11 -11.64
N ALA A 8 2.14 -12.33 -10.59
CA ALA A 8 2.02 -10.90 -10.68
C ALA A 8 3.44 -10.35 -10.57
N ASP A 9 3.97 -9.85 -11.69
CA ASP A 9 5.22 -9.08 -11.66
C ASP A 9 5.00 -7.87 -10.76
N CYS A 10 5.64 -7.89 -9.59
CA CYS A 10 5.59 -6.80 -8.65
C CYS A 10 6.76 -5.85 -8.94
N ALA A 11 6.46 -4.58 -9.21
CA ALA A 11 7.51 -3.58 -9.46
C ALA A 11 8.51 -3.46 -8.30
N THR A 12 8.07 -3.74 -7.06
CA THR A 12 8.93 -3.75 -5.88
C THR A 12 10.11 -4.70 -6.02
N ASP A 13 9.89 -5.93 -6.48
CA ASP A 13 10.97 -6.94 -6.62
C ASP A 13 11.96 -6.53 -7.70
N HIS A 14 11.44 -6.07 -8.85
CA HIS A 14 12.28 -5.58 -9.94
C HIS A 14 13.15 -4.39 -9.51
N ILE A 15 12.54 -3.39 -8.85
CA ILE A 15 13.26 -2.20 -8.38
C ILE A 15 14.26 -2.57 -7.29
N HIS A 16 13.87 -3.40 -6.31
CA HIS A 16 14.75 -3.86 -5.25
C HIS A 16 15.99 -4.58 -5.82
N ASN A 17 15.77 -5.56 -6.71
CA ASN A 17 16.86 -6.32 -7.34
C ASN A 17 17.80 -5.43 -8.14
N ASN A 18 17.26 -4.43 -8.87
CA ASN A 18 18.07 -3.47 -9.60
C ASN A 18 18.90 -2.62 -8.64
N LEU A 19 18.28 -2.00 -7.63
CA LEU A 19 18.97 -1.11 -6.68
C LEU A 19 20.00 -1.87 -5.84
N MET A 20 19.74 -3.13 -5.48
CA MET A 20 20.73 -3.99 -4.85
C MET A 20 21.97 -4.21 -5.72
N GLN A 21 21.91 -4.07 -7.05
CA GLN A 21 23.07 -4.18 -7.94
C GLN A 21 23.70 -2.83 -8.27
N THR A 22 22.89 -1.79 -8.44
CA THR A 22 23.32 -0.51 -9.00
C THR A 22 23.59 0.56 -7.95
N ASP A 23 22.96 0.48 -6.77
CA ASP A 23 23.06 1.49 -5.71
C ASP A 23 23.74 0.94 -4.45
N SER A 24 24.97 1.41 -4.21
CA SER A 24 25.76 0.98 -3.04
C SER A 24 25.21 1.49 -1.70
N VAL A 25 24.50 2.62 -1.68
CA VAL A 25 23.90 3.19 -0.46
C VAL A 25 22.66 2.38 -0.09
N TYR A 26 21.77 2.15 -1.06
CA TYR A 26 20.59 1.30 -0.86
C TYR A 26 20.97 -0.09 -0.37
N ARG A 27 21.94 -0.74 -1.03
CA ARG A 27 22.43 -2.06 -0.63
C ARG A 27 22.94 -2.09 0.82
N LYS A 28 23.73 -1.10 1.22
CA LYS A 28 24.22 -0.98 2.60
C LYS A 28 23.08 -0.80 3.60
N GLN A 29 22.07 0.01 3.26
CA GLN A 29 20.90 0.23 4.12
C GLN A 29 20.08 -1.05 4.30
N ILE A 30 19.85 -1.81 3.22
CA ILE A 30 19.16 -3.11 3.30
C ILE A 30 19.95 -4.08 4.16
N HIS A 31 21.25 -4.25 3.94
CA HIS A 31 22.06 -5.15 4.77
C HIS A 31 22.07 -4.74 6.25
N LEU A 32 22.10 -3.43 6.53
CA LEU A 32 22.00 -2.93 7.90
C LEU A 32 20.64 -3.25 8.53
N LEU A 33 19.54 -3.03 7.79
CA LEU A 33 18.19 -3.35 8.23
C LEU A 33 18.05 -4.84 8.55
N GLU A 34 18.48 -5.73 7.65
CA GLU A 34 18.42 -7.18 7.85
C GLU A 34 19.21 -7.61 9.09
N SER A 35 20.44 -7.10 9.26
CA SER A 35 21.25 -7.37 10.46
C SER A 35 20.58 -6.87 11.74
N GLN A 36 19.93 -5.71 11.72
CA GLN A 36 19.19 -5.20 12.87
C GLN A 36 17.96 -6.05 13.20
N VAL A 37 17.26 -6.55 12.18
CA VAL A 37 16.11 -7.46 12.36
C VAL A 37 16.58 -8.79 12.98
N GLU A 38 17.66 -9.39 12.46
CA GLU A 38 18.25 -10.62 13.00
C GLU A 38 18.67 -10.45 14.47
N ASP A 39 19.37 -9.35 14.79
CA ASP A 39 19.78 -9.02 16.15
C ASP A 39 18.58 -8.87 17.10
N ASN A 40 17.52 -8.20 16.64
CA ASN A 40 16.31 -8.00 17.43
C ASN A 40 15.60 -9.34 17.69
N ILE A 41 15.51 -10.22 16.69
CA ILE A 41 14.94 -11.56 16.85
C ILE A 41 15.71 -12.36 17.91
N GLN A 42 17.05 -12.32 17.88
CA GLN A 42 17.88 -13.03 18.85
C GLN A 42 17.73 -12.48 20.28
N LYS A 43 17.72 -11.14 20.43
CA LYS A 43 17.57 -10.46 21.74
C LYS A 43 16.18 -10.68 22.36
N HIS A 44 15.19 -10.98 21.54
CA HIS A 44 13.80 -11.14 21.94
C HIS A 44 13.27 -12.58 21.88
N THR A 45 14.18 -13.57 21.90
CA THR A 45 13.85 -15.01 21.91
C THR A 45 12.92 -15.45 23.05
N ASN A 46 12.85 -14.69 24.15
CA ASN A 46 11.97 -14.93 25.30
C ASN A 46 10.91 -13.82 25.50
N ILE A 47 10.52 -13.09 24.45
CA ILE A 47 9.33 -12.23 24.56
C ILE A 47 8.10 -13.12 24.64
N THR A 48 7.41 -13.07 25.77
CA THR A 48 6.00 -13.46 25.85
C THR A 48 5.18 -12.42 25.08
N LEU A 49 4.96 -12.65 23.79
CA LEU A 49 4.06 -11.81 23.00
C LEU A 49 2.66 -11.97 23.59
N ARG A 50 2.18 -10.93 24.27
CA ARG A 50 0.78 -10.87 24.65
C ARG A 50 -0.02 -10.67 23.38
N SER A 51 -0.95 -11.59 23.13
CA SER A 51 -1.93 -11.45 22.04
C SER A 51 -2.56 -10.07 22.14
N THR A 52 -2.23 -9.20 21.19
CA THR A 52 -2.68 -7.81 21.16
C THR A 52 -3.13 -7.53 19.75
N LEU A 53 -4.44 -7.31 19.59
CA LEU A 53 -4.99 -6.92 18.30
C LEU A 53 -4.60 -5.47 17.99
N TYR A 54 -3.78 -5.28 16.97
CA TYR A 54 -3.43 -3.97 16.43
C TYR A 54 -4.41 -3.55 15.35
N THR A 55 -5.17 -2.48 15.59
CA THR A 55 -6.04 -1.88 14.58
C THR A 55 -5.30 -0.74 13.87
N ILE A 56 -5.08 -0.90 12.58
CA ILE A 56 -4.39 0.05 11.70
C ILE A 56 -5.43 0.88 10.95
N PRO A 57 -5.54 2.20 11.22
CA PRO A 57 -6.39 3.08 10.43
C PRO A 57 -5.76 3.30 9.04
N VAL A 58 -6.56 3.13 7.98
CA VAL A 58 -6.12 3.28 6.58
C VAL A 58 -6.94 4.34 5.86
N VAL A 59 -6.30 5.00 4.90
CA VAL A 59 -6.95 5.92 3.96
C VAL A 59 -6.81 5.35 2.56
N VAL A 60 -7.91 5.30 1.83
CA VAL A 60 -7.93 4.83 0.44
C VAL A 60 -8.04 6.04 -0.48
N HIS A 61 -7.00 6.26 -1.28
CA HIS A 61 -6.98 7.31 -2.29
C HIS A 61 -7.43 6.73 -3.65
N VAL A 62 -8.61 7.15 -4.11
CA VAL A 62 -9.14 6.78 -5.42
C VAL A 62 -8.83 7.90 -6.41
N ILE A 63 -7.95 7.62 -7.38
CA ILE A 63 -7.63 8.56 -8.46
C ILE A 63 -8.47 8.20 -9.68
N HIS A 64 -9.46 9.04 -10.00
CA HIS A 64 -10.44 8.80 -11.06
C HIS A 64 -10.34 9.81 -12.21
N LEU A 65 -11.14 9.64 -13.27
CA LEU A 65 -11.13 10.47 -14.49
C LEU A 65 -12.33 11.44 -14.58
N GLY A 66 -13.05 11.62 -13.47
CA GLY A 66 -14.26 12.47 -13.39
C GLY A 66 -15.60 11.73 -13.48
N GLU A 67 -15.59 10.42 -13.67
CA GLU A 67 -16.79 9.59 -13.72
C GLU A 67 -17.50 9.48 -12.35
N PRO A 68 -18.82 9.18 -12.31
CA PRO A 68 -19.56 8.99 -11.06
C PRO A 68 -19.03 7.83 -10.22
N ILE A 69 -19.27 7.88 -8.90
CA ILE A 69 -18.91 6.80 -7.97
C ILE A 69 -19.59 5.48 -8.40
N GLY A 70 -18.84 4.39 -8.38
CA GLY A 70 -19.25 3.06 -8.83
C GLY A 70 -19.01 2.79 -10.31
N THR A 71 -18.43 3.74 -11.05
CA THR A 71 -18.17 3.61 -12.49
C THR A 71 -16.67 3.71 -12.77
N GLY A 72 -16.16 2.93 -13.73
CA GLY A 72 -14.79 3.04 -14.20
C GLY A 72 -13.75 2.91 -13.08
N SER A 73 -12.84 3.87 -13.01
CA SER A 73 -11.82 4.00 -11.97
C SER A 73 -12.34 4.60 -10.65
N ASN A 74 -13.49 5.28 -10.66
CA ASN A 74 -14.14 5.81 -9.46
C ASN A 74 -14.93 4.72 -8.72
N ILE A 75 -14.25 3.67 -8.26
CA ILE A 75 -14.87 2.48 -7.64
C ILE A 75 -15.79 2.80 -6.47
N SER A 76 -16.80 1.95 -6.23
CA SER A 76 -17.78 2.15 -5.16
C SER A 76 -17.16 1.99 -3.76
N ASP A 77 -17.77 2.63 -2.76
CA ASP A 77 -17.41 2.45 -1.34
C ASP A 77 -17.51 0.97 -0.92
N VAL A 78 -18.49 0.25 -1.45
CA VAL A 78 -18.67 -1.19 -1.17
C VAL A 78 -17.47 -2.01 -1.65
N GLN A 79 -16.93 -1.72 -2.85
CA GLN A 79 -15.72 -2.40 -3.34
C GLN A 79 -14.51 -2.10 -2.45
N ILE A 80 -14.38 -0.86 -1.96
CA ILE A 80 -13.31 -0.49 -1.03
C ILE A 80 -13.46 -1.25 0.29
N GLN A 81 -14.67 -1.29 0.86
CA GLN A 81 -14.96 -2.04 2.08
C GLN A 81 -14.70 -3.54 1.91
N GLN A 82 -15.02 -4.11 0.75
CA GLN A 82 -14.70 -5.50 0.43
C GLN A 82 -13.19 -5.75 0.37
N ALA A 83 -12.40 -4.80 -0.12
CA ALA A 83 -10.94 -4.90 -0.11
C ALA A 83 -10.39 -4.87 1.33
N ILE A 84 -10.89 -3.97 2.18
CA ILE A 84 -10.53 -3.93 3.61
C ILE A 84 -10.92 -5.23 4.32
N ALA A 85 -12.13 -5.75 4.07
CA ALA A 85 -12.55 -7.05 4.60
C ALA A 85 -11.64 -8.19 4.11
N GLY A 86 -11.20 -8.13 2.85
CA GLY A 86 -10.23 -9.07 2.28
C GLY A 86 -8.86 -9.02 2.97
N LEU A 87 -8.38 -7.83 3.34
CA LEU A 87 -7.17 -7.65 4.15
C LEU A 87 -7.35 -8.29 5.52
N ASN A 88 -8.44 -7.96 6.23
CA ASN A 88 -8.72 -8.52 7.55
C ASN A 88 -8.86 -10.04 7.49
N ASN A 89 -9.50 -10.59 6.46
CA ASN A 89 -9.64 -12.03 6.29
C ASN A 89 -8.30 -12.77 6.17
N ARG A 90 -7.28 -12.11 5.61
CA ARG A 90 -5.93 -12.67 5.45
C ARG A 90 -5.06 -12.42 6.68
N PHE A 91 -5.04 -11.19 7.19
CA PHE A 91 -4.18 -10.78 8.30
C PHE A 91 -4.69 -11.30 9.66
N ARG A 92 -6.00 -11.53 9.80
CA ARG A 92 -6.58 -12.22 10.97
C ARG A 92 -6.73 -13.73 10.77
N ASN A 93 -6.25 -14.25 9.64
CA ASN A 93 -6.40 -15.65 9.25
C ASN A 93 -7.84 -16.19 9.37
N ILE A 94 -8.85 -15.33 9.16
CA ILE A 94 -10.26 -15.74 9.18
C ILE A 94 -10.53 -16.74 8.04
N ASN A 95 -9.76 -16.67 6.96
CA ASN A 95 -9.82 -17.63 5.87
C ASN A 95 -9.20 -19.01 6.18
N GLY A 96 -8.46 -19.15 7.29
CA GLY A 96 -7.81 -20.40 7.72
C GLY A 96 -6.64 -20.87 6.87
N LEU A 97 -6.02 -20.01 6.07
CA LEU A 97 -4.95 -20.37 5.12
C LEU A 97 -3.53 -19.94 5.56
N GLY A 98 -3.36 -19.43 6.78
CA GLY A 98 -2.09 -18.92 7.29
C GLY A 98 -2.02 -18.84 8.81
N ALA A 99 -1.32 -17.83 9.32
CA ALA A 99 -1.25 -17.49 10.74
C ALA A 99 -2.01 -16.20 11.00
N ASP A 100 -2.70 -16.11 12.15
CA ASP A 100 -3.26 -14.83 12.61
C ASP A 100 -2.10 -13.95 13.06
N ILE A 101 -1.87 -12.83 12.36
CA ILE A 101 -0.82 -11.86 12.69
C ILE A 101 -1.35 -10.73 13.57
N GLU A 102 -2.57 -10.88 14.10
CA GLU A 102 -3.21 -10.00 15.08
C GLU A 102 -3.27 -8.54 14.63
N MET A 103 -3.38 -8.32 13.31
CA MET A 103 -3.55 -7.01 12.70
C MET A 103 -4.89 -6.92 11.99
N GLU A 104 -5.62 -5.84 12.25
CA GLU A 104 -6.89 -5.51 11.60
C GLU A 104 -6.82 -4.10 11.02
N PHE A 105 -7.45 -3.89 9.88
CA PHE A 105 -7.51 -2.62 9.18
C PHE A 105 -8.92 -2.05 9.27
N CYS A 106 -9.00 -0.75 9.50
CA CYS A 106 -10.25 0.01 9.44
C CYS A 106 -10.04 1.29 8.64
N LEU A 107 -11.08 1.80 7.99
CA LEU A 107 -11.00 3.13 7.38
C LEU A 107 -10.82 4.19 8.46
N ALA A 108 -9.91 5.13 8.23
CA ALA A 108 -9.67 6.24 9.15
C ALA A 108 -10.96 7.04 9.35
N SER A 109 -11.23 7.44 10.59
CA SER A 109 -12.40 8.26 10.95
C SER A 109 -12.05 9.75 11.13
N ALA A 110 -10.77 10.08 11.19
CA ALA A 110 -10.26 11.44 11.31
C ALA A 110 -9.20 11.73 10.25
N ASP A 111 -9.25 12.92 9.66
CA ASP A 111 -8.22 13.46 8.78
C ASP A 111 -7.03 14.05 9.59
N PRO A 112 -5.92 14.45 8.95
CA PRO A 112 -4.75 14.99 9.65
C PRO A 112 -5.01 16.31 10.38
N ASN A 113 -6.09 17.02 10.06
CA ASN A 113 -6.52 18.23 10.75
C ASN A 113 -7.51 17.92 11.89
N GLY A 114 -7.82 16.64 12.14
CA GLY A 114 -8.75 16.18 13.15
C GLY A 114 -10.23 16.25 12.73
N ASN A 115 -10.54 16.52 11.46
CA ASN A 115 -11.93 16.53 10.99
C ASN A 115 -12.43 15.11 10.72
N SER A 116 -13.75 14.92 10.87
CA SER A 116 -14.39 13.64 10.54
C SER A 116 -14.25 13.29 9.05
N THR A 117 -13.92 12.04 8.76
CA THR A 117 -13.82 11.49 7.40
C THR A 117 -14.36 10.06 7.36
N ASN A 118 -14.65 9.56 6.16
CA ASN A 118 -14.93 8.15 5.93
C ASN A 118 -13.67 7.35 5.52
N GLY A 119 -12.49 7.99 5.52
CA GLY A 119 -11.21 7.37 5.16
C GLY A 119 -11.06 7.11 3.65
N ILE A 120 -11.95 7.65 2.81
CA ILE A 120 -11.90 7.51 1.35
C ILE A 120 -11.69 8.90 0.75
N ASN A 121 -10.52 9.12 0.16
CA ASN A 121 -10.18 10.35 -0.52
C ASN A 121 -10.29 10.15 -2.03
N ARG A 122 -11.15 10.91 -2.72
CA ARG A 122 -11.39 10.78 -4.17
C ARG A 122 -10.85 11.99 -4.90
N ILE A 123 -9.92 11.77 -5.82
CA ILE A 123 -9.22 12.81 -6.56
C ILE A 123 -9.43 12.60 -8.05
N ASN A 124 -9.84 13.65 -8.74
CA ASN A 124 -9.85 13.64 -10.19
C ASN A 124 -8.42 13.85 -10.72
N GLY A 125 -7.82 12.80 -11.26
CA GLY A 125 -6.48 12.83 -11.87
C GLY A 125 -6.47 13.33 -13.31
N ALA A 126 -7.62 13.62 -13.91
CA ALA A 126 -7.72 14.02 -15.32
C ALA A 126 -6.96 15.32 -15.66
N SER A 127 -6.70 16.16 -14.66
CA SER A 127 -5.90 17.39 -14.82
C SER A 127 -4.40 17.13 -14.95
N VAL A 128 -3.92 15.94 -14.60
CA VAL A 128 -2.49 15.61 -14.71
C VAL A 128 -2.17 15.20 -16.15
N PRO A 129 -1.18 15.87 -16.79
CA PRO A 129 -0.80 15.55 -18.17
C PRO A 129 -0.56 14.06 -18.38
N ASN A 130 -1.11 13.54 -19.47
CA ASN A 130 -1.00 12.15 -19.93
C ASN A 130 -1.62 11.07 -19.02
N TYR A 131 -2.17 11.42 -17.85
CA TYR A 131 -2.79 10.41 -16.97
C TYR A 131 -4.02 9.76 -17.62
N LEU A 132 -4.88 10.56 -18.26
CA LEU A 132 -6.09 10.08 -18.93
C LEU A 132 -5.80 9.03 -20.02
N ALA A 133 -4.70 9.19 -20.75
CA ALA A 133 -4.38 8.35 -21.90
C ALA A 133 -3.49 7.15 -21.54
N GLU A 134 -2.54 7.34 -20.63
CA GLU A 134 -1.41 6.42 -20.45
C GLU A 134 -1.21 5.98 -18.99
N GLY A 135 -2.02 6.48 -18.05
CA GLY A 135 -1.90 6.16 -16.63
C GLY A 135 -0.63 6.72 -15.99
N ILE A 136 0.03 5.91 -15.15
CA ILE A 136 1.18 6.32 -14.32
C ILE A 136 2.45 5.62 -14.77
N LYS A 137 3.58 6.34 -14.74
CA LYS A 137 4.92 5.77 -14.84
C LYS A 137 5.77 5.98 -13.58
N PRO A 138 6.71 5.06 -13.29
CA PRO A 138 7.77 5.29 -12.32
C PRO A 138 8.65 6.49 -12.70
N THR A 139 9.20 7.13 -11.68
CA THR A 139 10.16 8.24 -11.86
C THR A 139 11.38 7.76 -12.66
N GLY A 140 11.82 8.56 -13.64
CA GLY A 140 12.97 8.21 -14.50
C GLY A 140 12.64 7.31 -15.70
N ASN A 141 11.38 6.87 -15.85
CA ASN A 141 10.95 6.10 -17.01
C ASN A 141 10.65 7.02 -18.23
N THR A 142 11.02 6.59 -19.44
CA THR A 142 10.89 7.37 -20.69
C THR A 142 9.51 7.30 -21.35
N CYS A 143 8.59 6.47 -20.85
CA CYS A 143 7.22 6.42 -21.36
C CYS A 143 6.51 7.77 -21.23
N SER A 144 5.50 8.00 -22.07
CA SER A 144 4.76 9.27 -22.10
C SER A 144 3.72 9.43 -20.98
N ALA A 145 3.56 8.44 -20.08
CA ALA A 145 2.57 8.47 -19.01
C ALA A 145 2.83 9.54 -17.92
N ALA A 146 1.84 9.78 -17.07
CA ALA A 146 1.94 10.74 -15.97
C ALA A 146 3.00 10.29 -14.96
N VAL A 147 3.82 11.23 -14.50
CA VAL A 147 4.85 10.93 -13.48
C VAL A 147 4.17 10.60 -12.15
N GLU A 148 4.54 9.47 -11.54
CA GLU A 148 3.93 9.00 -10.29
C GLU A 148 3.93 10.03 -9.16
N THR A 149 4.95 10.89 -9.08
CA THR A 149 5.05 11.92 -8.03
C THR A 149 3.94 12.94 -8.19
N ALA A 150 3.69 13.41 -9.42
CA ALA A 150 2.61 14.35 -9.70
C ALA A 150 1.23 13.80 -9.33
N ILE A 151 0.99 12.49 -9.53
CA ILE A 151 -0.27 11.85 -9.14
C ILE A 151 -0.37 11.68 -7.63
N LYS A 152 0.70 11.20 -6.98
CA LYS A 152 0.74 11.02 -5.52
C LYS A 152 0.55 12.34 -4.79
N ASP A 153 1.16 13.42 -5.28
CA ASP A 153 1.12 14.76 -4.67
C ASP A 153 -0.30 15.36 -4.62
N LEU A 154 -1.22 14.88 -5.46
CA LEU A 154 -2.62 15.32 -5.41
C LEU A 154 -3.35 14.90 -4.13
N SER A 155 -2.87 13.84 -3.46
CA SER A 155 -3.64 13.17 -2.41
C SER A 155 -2.85 12.88 -1.14
N ARG A 156 -1.58 13.28 -1.05
CA ARG A 156 -0.74 13.03 0.14
C ARG A 156 -1.36 13.70 1.36
N TRP A 157 -1.61 12.89 2.38
CA TRP A 157 -1.82 13.40 3.73
C TRP A 157 -0.45 13.73 4.34
N PRO A 158 -0.31 14.86 5.07
CA PRO A 158 0.93 15.18 5.76
C PRO A 158 1.33 14.02 6.68
N VAL A 159 2.61 13.66 6.62
CA VAL A 159 3.23 12.82 7.63
C VAL A 159 3.56 13.73 8.80
N SER A 160 3.01 13.41 9.98
CA SER A 160 3.34 14.08 11.25
C SER A 160 4.75 13.75 11.71
#